data_AF-A0A962R1U3-F1
#
_entry.id   AF-A0A962R1U3-F1
#
_cell.length_a   1.000
_cell.length_b   1.000
_cell.length_c   1.000
_cell.angle_alpha   90.00
_cell.angle_beta   90.00
_cell.angle_gamma   90.00
#
_symmetry.space_group_name_H-M   'P 1'
#
loop_
_entity.id
_entity.type
_entity.pdbx_description
1 polymer ?
#
loop_
_entity_poly.entity_id
_entity_poly.type
_entity_poly.pdbx_seq_one_letter_code
_entity_poly.pdbx_strand_id
1 'polypeptide(L)'
;MHPADDTDKLGTIDRWFGQLGLWMYGHRLIVFALVSALLAGAVMCAATIRTDNSFDAFFDASDPSYNAYIRYQDDFGSDEIAYILYRVSGAPNGPFDLEAMGKIARLTQALEDEVPFLREVTSLTNVEFMQAEGDFLEIT
;
A
#
# COMPACT_ATOMS: atom_id res chain seq x y z
N MET A 1 43.09 27.50 29.72
CA MET A 1 42.90 28.33 28.51
C MET A 1 43.84 27.75 27.46
N HIS A 2 43.31 26.93 26.53
CA HIS A 2 44.09 26.05 25.63
C HIS A 2 43.88 26.40 24.14
N PRO A 3 44.34 27.57 23.66
CA PRO A 3 44.07 28.04 22.28
C PRO A 3 45.09 27.59 21.22
N ALA A 4 46.24 27.01 21.59
CA ALA A 4 47.30 26.70 20.62
C ALA A 4 47.09 25.38 19.85
N ASP A 5 46.39 24.43 20.44
CA ASP A 5 46.22 23.06 19.91
C ASP A 5 45.16 22.97 18.81
N ASP A 6 44.12 23.81 18.89
CA ASP A 6 43.06 23.87 17.87
C ASP A 6 43.55 24.55 16.59
N THR A 7 44.41 25.57 16.70
CA THR A 7 44.98 26.26 15.53
C THR A 7 45.89 25.35 14.71
N ASP A 8 46.60 24.42 15.36
CA ASP A 8 47.53 23.50 14.70
C ASP A 8 46.79 22.34 14.01
N LYS A 9 45.71 21.85 14.63
CA LYS A 9 44.80 20.86 14.03
C LYS A 9 44.07 21.41 12.81
N LEU A 10 43.55 22.63 12.89
CA LEU A 10 42.88 23.29 11.77
C LEU A 10 43.84 23.52 10.59
N GLY A 11 45.07 23.97 10.87
CA GLY A 11 46.09 24.16 9.82
C GLY A 11 46.53 22.85 9.15
N THR A 12 46.54 21.75 9.91
CA THR A 12 46.84 20.41 9.37
C THR A 12 45.73 19.90 8.45
N ILE A 13 44.46 20.10 8.84
CA ILE A 13 43.28 19.75 8.04
C ILE A 13 43.24 20.57 6.75
N ASP A 14 43.48 21.88 6.83
CA ASP A 14 43.45 22.77 5.66
C ASP A 14 44.51 22.39 4.63
N ARG A 15 45.73 22.08 5.08
CA ARG A 15 46.81 21.60 4.21
C ARG A 15 46.48 20.25 3.57
N TRP A 16 45.85 19.35 4.31
CA TRP A 16 45.40 18.07 3.80
C TRP A 16 44.29 18.22 2.75
N PHE A 17 43.27 19.05 3.00
CA PHE A 17 42.22 19.36 2.03
C PHE A 17 42.78 20.02 0.77
N GLY A 18 43.73 20.93 0.92
CA GLY A 18 44.43 21.55 -0.22
C GLY A 18 45.17 20.53 -1.06
N GLN A 19 45.92 19.62 -0.43
CA GLN A 19 46.63 18.53 -1.13
C GLN A 19 45.67 17.56 -1.82
N LEU A 20 44.55 17.21 -1.16
CA LEU A 20 43.50 16.37 -1.74
C LEU A 20 42.89 17.04 -2.99
N GLY A 21 42.54 18.32 -2.91
CA GLY A 21 41.98 19.07 -4.03
C GLY A 21 42.92 19.16 -5.23
N LEU A 22 44.21 19.44 -4.98
CA LEU A 22 45.25 19.44 -6.01
C LEU A 22 45.41 18.06 -6.67
N TRP A 23 45.39 17.00 -5.87
CA TRP A 23 45.46 15.62 -6.38
C TRP A 23 44.23 15.26 -7.24
N MET A 24 43.03 15.66 -6.80
CA MET A 24 41.78 15.47 -7.53
C MET A 24 41.79 16.20 -8.87
N TYR A 25 42.34 17.42 -8.92
CA TYR A 25 42.49 18.18 -10.15
C TYR A 25 43.43 17.48 -11.15
N GLY A 26 44.58 16.98 -10.66
CA GLY A 26 45.54 16.23 -11.48
C GLY A 26 44.98 14.90 -12.02
N HIS A 27 44.05 14.28 -11.29
CA HIS A 27 43.45 12.97 -11.63
C HIS A 27 41.95 13.07 -11.95
N ARG A 28 41.51 14.18 -12.55
CA ARG A 28 40.09 14.50 -12.79
C ARG A 28 39.26 13.36 -13.41
N LEU A 29 39.85 12.58 -14.32
CA LEU A 29 39.16 11.45 -14.98
C LEU A 29 38.93 10.29 -14.02
N ILE A 30 39.88 9.99 -13.13
CA ILE A 30 39.76 8.94 -12.11
C ILE A 30 38.68 9.33 -11.10
N VAL A 31 38.71 10.59 -10.64
CA VAL A 31 37.71 11.12 -9.71
C VAL A 31 36.32 11.08 -10.34
N PHE A 32 36.18 11.50 -11.60
CA PHE A 32 34.93 11.43 -12.33
C PHE A 32 34.43 9.98 -12.43
N ALA A 33 35.27 9.05 -12.86
CA ALA A 33 34.91 7.64 -12.96
C ALA A 33 34.46 7.05 -11.61
N LEU A 34 35.15 7.41 -10.51
CA LEU A 34 34.82 6.96 -9.16
C LEU A 34 33.46 7.50 -8.70
N VAL A 35 33.20 8.80 -8.88
CA VAL A 35 31.91 9.42 -8.53
C VAL A 35 30.79 8.85 -9.40
N SER A 36 31.02 8.67 -10.70
CA SER A 36 30.05 8.04 -11.61
C SER A 36 29.76 6.59 -11.21
N ALA A 37 30.77 5.81 -10.82
CA ALA A 37 30.59 4.43 -10.36
C ALA A 37 29.78 4.40 -9.05
N LEU A 38 30.08 5.30 -8.11
CA LEU A 38 29.36 5.40 -6.84
C LEU A 38 27.89 5.81 -7.07
N LEU A 39 27.65 6.76 -7.97
CA LEU A 39 26.31 7.17 -8.37
C LEU A 39 25.55 6.03 -9.05
N ALA A 40 26.19 5.31 -9.99
CA ALA A 40 25.58 4.17 -10.66
C ALA A 40 25.23 3.05 -9.66
N GLY A 41 26.11 2.78 -8.70
CA GLY A 41 25.83 1.84 -7.61
C GLY A 41 24.65 2.29 -6.74
N ALA A 42 24.59 3.57 -6.37
CA ALA A 42 23.48 4.13 -5.61
C ALA A 42 22.15 4.03 -6.37
N VAL A 43 22.13 4.32 -7.68
CA VAL A 43 20.96 4.18 -8.55
C VAL A 43 20.53 2.72 -8.66
N MET A 44 21.47 1.80 -8.81
CA MET A 44 21.18 0.36 -8.88
C MET A 44 20.56 -0.15 -7.57
N CYS A 45 21.08 0.28 -6.42
CA CYS A 45 20.46 -0.03 -5.11
C CYS A 45 19.08 0.63 -4.99
N ALA A 46 18.94 1.90 -5.36
CA ALA A 46 17.67 2.62 -5.31
C ALA A 46 16.59 1.96 -6.20
N ALA A 47 16.98 1.39 -7.34
CA ALA A 47 16.07 0.65 -8.22
C ALA A 47 15.50 -0.64 -7.59
N THR A 48 16.09 -1.14 -6.49
CA THR A 48 15.59 -2.32 -5.76
C THR A 48 14.65 -1.97 -4.60
N ILE A 49 14.45 -0.68 -4.31
CA ILE A 49 13.57 -0.23 -3.22
C ILE A 49 12.14 -0.68 -3.54
N ARG A 50 11.53 -1.39 -2.59
CA ARG A 50 10.11 -1.75 -2.61
C ARG A 50 9.40 -0.93 -1.55
N THR A 51 8.32 -0.27 -1.93
CA THR A 51 7.45 0.44 -0.99
C THR A 51 6.37 -0.52 -0.51
N ASP A 52 6.31 -0.73 0.80
CA ASP A 52 5.19 -1.39 1.44
C ASP A 52 4.23 -0.32 1.96
N ASN A 53 3.03 -0.28 1.38
CA ASN A 53 1.94 0.62 1.78
C ASN A 53 0.76 -0.17 2.39
N SER A 54 0.99 -1.42 2.79
CA SER A 54 -0.02 -2.17 3.55
C SER A 54 -0.31 -1.46 4.87
N PHE A 55 -1.56 -1.54 5.32
CA PHE A 55 -1.94 -1.04 6.64
C PHE A 55 -1.12 -1.74 7.75
N ASP A 56 -0.83 -3.02 7.56
CA ASP A 56 -0.01 -3.87 8.42
C ASP A 56 1.38 -3.31 8.71
N ALA A 57 2.02 -2.70 7.71
CA ALA A 57 3.36 -2.11 7.86
C ALA A 57 3.42 -0.94 8.85
N PHE A 58 2.28 -0.35 9.21
CA PHE A 58 2.20 0.72 10.21
C PHE A 58 2.10 0.21 11.66
N PHE A 59 1.92 -1.10 11.88
CA PHE A 59 1.77 -1.69 13.21
C PHE A 59 3.01 -2.47 13.66
N ASP A 60 3.23 -2.51 14.97
CA ASP A 60 4.26 -3.35 15.57
C ASP A 60 3.76 -4.80 15.59
N ALA A 61 4.48 -5.71 14.93
CA ALA A 61 4.15 -7.13 14.88
C ALA A 61 4.11 -7.81 16.26
N SER A 62 4.76 -7.23 17.27
CA SER A 62 4.74 -7.71 18.65
C SER A 62 3.58 -7.19 19.50
N ASP A 63 2.76 -6.26 18.96
CA ASP A 63 1.60 -5.71 19.68
C ASP A 63 0.51 -6.79 19.85
N PRO A 64 0.09 -7.11 21.09
CA PRO A 64 -0.97 -8.09 21.34
C PRO A 64 -2.32 -7.70 20.72
N SER A 65 -2.60 -6.40 20.57
CA SER A 65 -3.84 -5.88 19.97
C SER A 65 -3.87 -6.14 18.47
N TYR A 66 -2.74 -5.90 17.79
CA TYR A 66 -2.59 -6.19 16.37
C TYR A 66 -2.71 -7.69 16.09
N ASN A 67 -2.09 -8.53 16.92
CA ASN A 67 -2.22 -9.98 16.82
C ASN A 67 -3.67 -10.48 17.04
N ALA A 68 -4.41 -9.86 17.96
CA ALA A 68 -5.83 -10.18 18.16
C ALA A 68 -6.68 -9.78 16.94
N TYR A 69 -6.36 -8.64 16.31
CA TYR A 69 -7.01 -8.18 15.10
C TYR A 69 -6.77 -9.09 13.89
N ILE A 70 -5.51 -9.50 13.65
CA ILE A 70 -5.18 -10.45 12.58
C ILE A 70 -5.90 -11.78 12.79
N ARG A 71 -5.95 -12.29 14.03
CA ARG A 71 -6.72 -13.50 14.34
C ARG A 71 -8.22 -13.35 14.07
N TYR A 72 -8.79 -12.18 14.35
CA TYR A 72 -10.18 -11.90 14.00
C TYR A 72 -10.39 -11.92 12.48
N GLN A 73 -9.48 -11.32 11.70
CA GLN A 73 -9.55 -11.40 10.24
C GLN A 73 -9.40 -12.83 9.71
N ASP A 74 -8.55 -13.65 10.31
CA ASP A 74 -8.41 -15.07 9.93
C ASP A 74 -9.70 -15.86 10.21
N ASP A 75 -10.34 -15.59 11.35
CA ASP A 75 -11.55 -16.31 11.80
C ASP A 75 -12.82 -15.85 11.05
N PHE A 76 -12.94 -14.56 10.72
CA PHE A 76 -14.17 -13.95 10.18
C PHE A 76 -14.03 -13.34 8.78
N GLY A 77 -12.82 -13.30 8.23
CA GLY A 77 -12.50 -12.70 6.93
C GLY A 77 -12.12 -11.22 6.98
N SER A 78 -11.84 -10.66 5.81
CA SER A 78 -11.45 -9.26 5.65
C SER A 78 -12.53 -8.28 6.13
N ASP A 79 -12.09 -7.22 6.79
CA ASP A 79 -12.89 -6.05 7.19
C ASP A 79 -13.07 -5.03 6.05
N GLU A 80 -12.49 -5.28 4.88
CA GLU A 80 -12.62 -4.43 3.70
C GLU A 80 -13.93 -4.70 2.97
N ILE A 81 -14.87 -3.76 3.09
CA ILE A 81 -16.16 -3.81 2.38
C ILE A 81 -16.19 -2.68 1.34
N ALA A 82 -16.42 -3.05 0.08
CA ALA A 82 -16.68 -2.10 -1.00
C ALA A 82 -18.18 -2.02 -1.31
N TYR A 83 -18.71 -0.81 -1.42
CA TYR A 83 -20.11 -0.57 -1.79
C TYR A 83 -20.22 -0.01 -3.20
N ILE A 84 -21.01 -0.68 -4.06
CA ILE A 84 -21.37 -0.18 -5.39
C ILE A 84 -22.79 0.35 -5.33
N LEU A 85 -22.96 1.67 -5.46
CA LEU A 85 -24.26 2.33 -5.49
C LEU A 85 -24.62 2.69 -6.93
N TYR A 86 -25.80 2.25 -7.37
CA TYR A 86 -26.34 2.57 -8.68
C TYR A 86 -27.75 3.16 -8.56
N ARG A 87 -28.12 3.97 -9.55
CA ARG A 87 -29.45 4.57 -9.67
C ARG A 87 -30.14 4.01 -10.90
N VAL A 88 -31.32 3.43 -10.71
CA VAL A 88 -32.17 2.98 -11.82
C VAL A 88 -33.17 4.10 -12.13
N SER A 89 -33.02 4.73 -13.30
CA SER A 89 -33.89 5.83 -13.75
C SER A 89 -34.73 5.39 -14.94
N GLY A 90 -36.01 5.78 -14.95
CA GLY A 90 -36.92 5.51 -16.06
C GLY A 90 -37.54 4.11 -16.09
N ALA A 91 -37.29 3.27 -15.07
CA ALA A 91 -37.94 1.97 -14.92
C ALA A 91 -39.26 2.10 -14.13
N PRO A 92 -40.38 1.49 -14.58
CA PRO A 92 -41.68 1.57 -13.91
C PRO A 92 -41.64 1.09 -12.45
N ASN A 93 -40.85 0.05 -12.18
CA ASN A 93 -40.71 -0.57 -10.85
C ASN A 93 -39.38 -0.21 -10.18
N GLY A 94 -38.69 0.83 -10.66
CA GLY A 94 -37.39 1.26 -10.14
C GLY A 94 -36.35 0.12 -10.17
N PRO A 95 -35.62 -0.14 -9.06
CA PRO A 95 -34.58 -1.16 -9.03
C PRO A 95 -35.14 -2.58 -9.24
N PHE A 96 -36.40 -2.85 -8.85
CA PHE A 96 -37.02 -4.17 -8.95
C PHE A 96 -37.52 -4.54 -10.34
N ASP A 97 -37.26 -3.69 -11.35
CA ASP A 97 -37.55 -4.05 -12.73
C ASP A 97 -36.70 -5.25 -13.18
N LEU A 98 -37.29 -6.16 -13.95
CA LEU A 98 -36.63 -7.39 -14.38
C LEU A 98 -35.35 -7.09 -15.18
N GLU A 99 -35.35 -6.03 -15.99
CA GLU A 99 -34.16 -5.64 -16.75
C GLU A 99 -33.04 -5.14 -15.81
N ALA A 100 -33.41 -4.37 -14.78
CA ALA A 100 -32.47 -3.86 -13.79
C ALA A 100 -31.88 -4.99 -12.94
N MET A 101 -32.72 -5.88 -12.39
CA MET A 101 -32.30 -7.08 -11.67
C MET A 101 -31.39 -7.96 -12.53
N GLY A 102 -31.70 -8.16 -13.81
CA GLY A 102 -30.86 -8.93 -14.73
C GLY A 102 -29.47 -8.31 -14.93
N LYS A 103 -29.35 -6.98 -14.95
CA LYS A 103 -28.05 -6.28 -15.02
C LYS A 103 -27.26 -6.42 -13.72
N ILE A 104 -27.93 -6.32 -12.57
CA ILE A 104 -27.30 -6.49 -11.26
C ILE A 104 -26.77 -7.91 -11.11
N ALA A 105 -27.57 -8.93 -11.44
CA ALA A 105 -27.14 -10.33 -11.39
C ALA A 105 -25.89 -10.59 -12.26
N ARG A 106 -25.85 -10.04 -13.48
CA ARG A 106 -24.68 -10.16 -14.36
C ARG A 106 -23.45 -9.44 -13.80
N LEU A 107 -23.64 -8.28 -13.17
CA LEU A 107 -22.55 -7.55 -12.52
C LEU A 107 -22.01 -8.33 -11.32
N THR A 108 -22.89 -8.86 -10.48
CA THR A 108 -22.54 -9.72 -9.34
C THR A 108 -21.69 -10.90 -9.81
N GLN A 109 -22.16 -11.63 -10.84
CA GLN A 109 -21.43 -12.76 -11.39
C GLN A 109 -20.08 -12.36 -12.02
N ALA A 110 -20.04 -11.26 -12.77
CA ALA A 110 -18.78 -10.77 -13.35
C ALA A 110 -17.76 -10.39 -12.25
N LEU A 111 -18.21 -9.83 -11.13
CA LEU A 111 -17.33 -9.52 -10.00
C LEU A 111 -16.78 -10.79 -9.35
N GLU A 112 -17.64 -11.79 -9.11
CA GLU A 112 -17.23 -13.08 -8.56
C GLU A 112 -16.25 -13.84 -9.47
N ASP A 113 -16.45 -13.77 -10.79
CA ASP A 113 -15.63 -14.51 -11.77
C ASP A 113 -14.30 -13.80 -12.11
N GLU A 114 -14.29 -12.47 -12.16
CA GLU A 114 -13.15 -11.70 -12.70
C GLU A 114 -12.29 -11.04 -11.61
N VAL A 115 -12.81 -10.80 -10.40
CA VAL A 115 -12.07 -10.10 -9.34
C VAL A 115 -11.32 -11.11 -8.46
N PRO A 116 -9.99 -11.13 -8.48
CA PRO A 116 -9.23 -12.07 -7.67
C PRO A 116 -9.33 -11.72 -6.18
N PHE A 117 -9.24 -12.75 -5.33
CA PHE A 117 -9.28 -12.65 -3.86
C PHE A 117 -10.59 -12.11 -3.27
N LEU A 118 -11.64 -12.00 -4.08
CA LEU A 118 -12.98 -11.65 -3.61
C LEU A 118 -13.59 -12.84 -2.84
N ARG A 119 -14.07 -12.59 -1.63
CA ARG A 119 -14.71 -13.62 -0.79
C ARG A 119 -16.16 -13.88 -1.21
N GLU A 120 -16.94 -12.80 -1.38
CA GLU A 120 -18.38 -12.88 -1.66
C GLU A 120 -18.89 -11.55 -2.24
N VAL A 121 -19.91 -11.60 -3.10
CA VAL A 121 -20.66 -10.42 -3.56
C VAL A 121 -22.13 -10.55 -3.18
N THR A 122 -22.57 -9.73 -2.22
CA THR A 122 -23.98 -9.58 -1.89
C THR A 122 -24.58 -8.43 -2.69
N SER A 123 -25.73 -8.68 -3.32
CA SER A 123 -26.45 -7.77 -4.19
C SER A 123 -27.95 -7.93 -4.01
N LEU A 124 -28.75 -7.04 -4.60
CA LEU A 124 -30.21 -7.11 -4.46
C LEU A 124 -30.81 -8.40 -5.05
N THR A 125 -30.06 -9.13 -5.89
CA THR A 125 -30.51 -10.35 -6.55
C THR A 125 -30.25 -11.63 -5.77
N ASN A 126 -29.37 -11.60 -4.76
CA ASN A 126 -28.97 -12.76 -3.95
C ASN A 126 -28.95 -12.45 -2.44
N VAL A 127 -29.49 -11.30 -2.02
CA VAL A 127 -29.61 -10.95 -0.60
C VAL A 127 -30.62 -11.87 0.07
N GLU A 128 -30.27 -12.33 1.26
CA GLU A 128 -31.13 -13.14 2.12
C GLU A 128 -32.38 -12.34 2.53
N PHE A 129 -33.55 -12.94 2.32
CA PHE A 129 -34.83 -12.36 2.66
C PHE A 129 -35.35 -12.97 3.97
N MET A 130 -35.42 -12.14 5.01
CA MET A 130 -35.97 -12.54 6.30
C MET A 130 -37.37 -11.95 6.50
N GLN A 131 -38.35 -12.82 6.72
CA GLN A 131 -39.72 -12.42 7.02
C GLN A 131 -40.20 -13.06 8.33
N ALA A 132 -40.89 -12.29 9.16
CA ALA A 132 -41.54 -12.81 10.36
C ALA A 132 -42.90 -13.42 10.00
N GLU A 133 -43.10 -14.69 10.35
CA GLU A 133 -44.36 -15.43 10.20
C GLU A 133 -44.84 -15.85 11.61
N GLY A 134 -45.67 -15.01 12.22
CA GLY A 134 -46.13 -15.19 13.61
C GLY A 134 -44.98 -15.01 14.61
N ASP A 135 -44.69 -16.06 15.38
CA ASP A 135 -43.56 -16.10 16.34
C ASP A 135 -42.26 -16.68 15.71
N PHE A 136 -42.30 -17.05 14.43
CA PHE A 136 -41.18 -17.66 13.71
C PHE A 136 -40.55 -16.68 12.70
N LEU A 137 -39.26 -16.89 12.42
CA LEU A 137 -38.53 -16.22 11.35
C LEU A 137 -38.37 -17.22 10.20
N GLU A 138 -38.87 -16.86 9.03
CA GLU A 138 -38.59 -17.54 7.78
C GLU A 138 -37.47 -16.80 7.05
N ILE A 139 -36.47 -17.56 6.61
CA ILE A 139 -35.27 -17.06 5.95
C ILE A 139 -35.19 -17.77 4.59
N THR A 140 -35.25 -17.02 3.50
CA THR A 140 -35.23 -17.54 2.12
C THR A 140 -34.26 -16.78 1.24
#